data_AF-A0A4U3KXU2-F1
#
_entry.id   AF-A0A4U3KXU2-F1
#
_cell.length_a   1.000
_cell.length_b   1.000
_cell.length_c   1.000
_cell.angle_alpha   90.00
_cell.angle_beta   90.00
_cell.angle_gamma   90.00
#
_symmetry.space_group_name_H-M   'P 1'
#
loop_
_entity.id
_entity.type
_entity.pdbx_description
1 polymer ?
#
loop_
_entity_poly.entity_id
_entity_poly.type
_entity_poly.pdbx_seq_one_letter_code
_entity_poly.pdbx_strand_id
1 'polypeptide(L)'
;MAKDAISLWREYLQKIQSINKSIHARLLTDITGRNYTIVLELSYTNYADLEPAKCLLTRQDGWKEFYQQFIPLCEFSERTQYKLEIDF
;
A
#
# COMPACT_ATOMS: atom_id res chain seq x y z
N MET A 1 16.28 5.34 4.87
CA MET A 1 15.73 4.46 3.82
C MET A 1 14.40 3.85 4.27
N ALA A 2 14.37 2.70 4.96
CA ALA A 2 13.10 2.04 5.33
C ALA A 2 12.22 2.87 6.29
N LYS A 3 12.82 3.53 7.30
CA LYS A 3 12.07 4.39 8.25
C LYS A 3 11.39 5.57 7.56
N ASP A 4 12.10 6.22 6.63
CA ASP A 4 11.57 7.38 5.88
C ASP A 4 10.44 6.95 4.95
N ALA A 5 10.60 5.82 4.27
CA ALA A 5 9.54 5.22 3.44
C ALA A 5 8.30 4.85 4.27
N ILE A 6 8.46 4.28 5.47
CA ILE A 6 7.34 4.01 6.39
C ILE A 6 6.66 5.30 6.83
N SER A 7 7.41 6.37 7.12
CA SER A 7 6.83 7.67 7.51
C SER A 7 5.97 8.24 6.39
N LEU A 8 6.51 8.27 5.16
CA LEU A 8 5.78 8.74 3.98
C LEU A 8 4.49 7.94 3.76
N TRP A 9 4.56 6.62 3.84
CA TRP A 9 3.38 5.75 3.71
C TRP A 9 2.35 6.00 4.82
N ARG A 10 2.79 6.17 6.07
CA ARG A 10 1.89 6.45 7.19
C ARG A 10 1.16 7.77 7.01
N GLU A 11 1.87 8.83 6.69
CA GLU A 11 1.28 10.17 6.47
C GLU A 11 0.27 10.13 5.31
N TYR A 12 0.64 9.48 4.21
CA TYR A 12 -0.23 9.34 3.05
C TYR A 12 -1.49 8.52 3.38
N LEU A 13 -1.35 7.34 3.99
CA LEU A 13 -2.48 6.48 4.34
C LEU A 13 -3.41 7.13 5.37
N GLN A 14 -2.87 7.83 6.37
CA GLN A 14 -3.69 8.56 7.35
C GLN A 14 -4.54 9.64 6.67
N LYS A 15 -3.93 10.42 5.76
CA LYS A 15 -4.66 11.41 4.98
C LYS A 15 -5.76 10.76 4.15
N ILE A 16 -5.43 9.72 3.39
CA ILE A 16 -6.37 9.10 2.46
C ILE A 16 -7.51 8.36 3.17
N GLN A 17 -7.23 7.62 4.25
CA GLN A 17 -8.27 6.94 5.03
C GLN A 17 -9.26 7.92 5.67
N SER A 18 -8.82 9.15 5.97
CA SER A 18 -9.72 10.20 6.48
C SER A 18 -10.71 10.70 5.41
N ILE A 19 -10.33 10.63 4.13
CA ILE A 19 -11.12 11.12 2.98
C ILE A 19 -12.00 10.00 2.42
N ASN A 20 -11.44 8.79 2.28
CA ASN A 20 -12.11 7.66 1.64
C ASN A 20 -12.05 6.41 2.52
N LYS A 21 -13.17 6.16 3.21
CA LYS A 21 -13.33 5.04 4.14
C LYS A 21 -13.38 3.66 3.46
N SER A 22 -13.54 3.59 2.14
CA SER A 22 -13.52 2.30 1.41
C SER A 22 -12.10 1.78 1.18
N ILE A 23 -11.08 2.59 1.45
CA ILE A 23 -9.69 2.18 1.31
C ILE A 23 -9.26 1.44 2.58
N HIS A 24 -9.23 0.11 2.47
CA HIS A 24 -8.73 -0.78 3.50
C HIS A 24 -7.28 -1.17 3.18
N ALA A 25 -6.33 -0.44 3.77
CA ALA A 25 -4.90 -0.65 3.60
C ALA A 25 -4.22 -0.98 4.93
N ARG A 26 -3.36 -2.01 4.95
CA ARG A 26 -2.47 -2.31 6.07
C ARG A 26 -1.03 -2.12 5.63
N LEU A 27 -0.27 -1.37 6.44
CA LEU A 27 1.16 -1.20 6.28
C LEU A 27 1.88 -2.09 7.29
N LEU A 28 2.57 -3.09 6.78
CA LEU A 28 3.27 -4.11 7.56
C LEU A 28 4.77 -4.05 7.26
N THR A 29 5.57 -4.63 8.14
CA THR A 29 7.01 -4.79 7.96
C THR A 29 7.37 -6.23 8.23
N ASP A 30 8.11 -6.87 7.34
CA ASP A 30 8.65 -8.20 7.60
C ASP A 30 9.81 -8.09 8.60
N ILE A 31 9.63 -8.73 9.76
CA ILE A 31 10.60 -8.75 10.87
C ILE A 31 11.62 -9.89 10.68
N THR A 32 11.28 -10.92 9.90
CA THR A 32 12.04 -12.17 9.78
C THR A 32 12.74 -12.37 8.43
N GLY A 33 12.30 -11.66 7.39
CA GLY A 33 12.84 -11.75 6.04
C GLY A 33 14.14 -10.97 5.81
N ARG A 34 14.51 -10.83 4.53
CA ARG A 34 15.62 -9.94 4.11
C ARG A 34 15.25 -8.49 4.45
N ASN A 35 16.01 -7.87 5.35
CA ASN A 35 16.10 -6.42 5.55
C ASN A 35 14.78 -5.62 5.44
N TYR A 36 14.00 -5.50 6.52
CA TYR A 36 12.97 -4.45 6.69
C TYR A 36 12.09 -4.19 5.46
N THR A 37 11.59 -5.25 4.81
CA THR A 37 10.71 -5.11 3.65
C THR A 37 9.37 -4.51 4.09
N ILE A 38 8.93 -3.47 3.38
CA ILE A 38 7.63 -2.86 3.58
C ILE A 38 6.61 -3.68 2.79
N VAL A 39 5.57 -4.15 3.47
CA VAL A 39 4.45 -4.86 2.85
C VAL A 39 3.22 -3.96 2.92
N LEU A 40 2.69 -3.59 1.76
CA LEU A 40 1.43 -2.89 1.64
C LEU A 40 0.34 -3.87 1.22
N GLU A 41 -0.61 -4.11 2.09
CA GLU A 41 -1.75 -4.97 1.81
C GLU A 41 -3.00 -4.13 1.56
N LEU A 42 -3.70 -4.42 0.47
CA LEU A 42 -4.94 -3.74 0.09
C LEU A 42 -6.06 -4.76 0.00
N SER A 43 -7.15 -4.51 0.72
CA SER A 43 -8.34 -5.34 0.68
C SER A 43 -9.38 -4.74 -0.26
N TYR A 44 -9.95 -5.59 -1.10
CA TYR A 44 -10.99 -5.24 -2.06
C TYR A 44 -12.16 -6.22 -1.91
N THR A 45 -13.38 -5.74 -2.13
CA THR A 45 -14.58 -6.57 -2.06
C THR A 45 -14.64 -7.58 -3.20
N ASN A 46 -14.24 -7.16 -4.40
CA ASN A 46 -14.36 -7.96 -5.62
C ASN A 46 -13.02 -8.04 -6.36
N TYR A 47 -12.78 -9.17 -7.03
CA TYR A 47 -11.60 -9.38 -7.88
C TYR A 47 -11.48 -8.34 -9.00
N ALA A 48 -12.61 -7.87 -9.54
CA ALA A 48 -12.63 -6.87 -10.60
C ALA A 48 -12.02 -5.51 -10.19
N ASP A 49 -11.87 -5.25 -8.89
CA ASP A 49 -11.30 -4.01 -8.35
C ASP A 49 -9.78 -4.11 -8.12
N LEU A 50 -9.19 -5.31 -8.24
CA LEU A 50 -7.74 -5.54 -8.17
C LEU A 50 -6.97 -5.07 -9.42
N GLU A 51 -7.70 -4.68 -10.47
CA GLU A 51 -7.11 -4.14 -11.69
C GLU A 51 -6.20 -2.95 -11.38
N PRO A 52 -4.95 -2.91 -11.90
CA PRO A 52 -4.00 -1.84 -11.56
C PRO A 52 -4.55 -0.44 -11.85
N ALA A 53 -5.28 -0.29 -12.96
CA ALA A 53 -5.92 0.96 -13.35
C ALA A 53 -7.03 1.40 -12.37
N LYS A 54 -7.52 0.50 -11.52
CA LYS A 54 -8.56 0.72 -10.51
C LYS A 54 -8.02 0.87 -9.09
N CYS A 55 -6.70 0.85 -8.88
CA CYS A 55 -6.13 1.02 -7.56
C CYS A 55 -6.62 2.33 -6.92
N LEU A 56 -7.36 2.23 -5.82
CA LEU A 56 -7.99 3.38 -5.18
C LEU A 56 -6.96 4.37 -4.64
N LEU A 57 -5.80 3.89 -4.18
CA LEU A 57 -4.70 4.74 -3.70
C LEU A 57 -4.18 5.65 -4.81
N THR A 58 -3.97 5.13 -6.02
CA THR A 58 -3.35 5.92 -7.10
C THR A 58 -4.26 7.00 -7.68
N ARG A 59 -5.54 6.98 -7.31
CA ARG A 59 -6.57 7.91 -7.79
C ARG A 59 -6.82 9.08 -6.84
N GLN A 60 -6.13 9.13 -5.70
CA GLN A 60 -6.34 10.18 -4.71
C GLN A 60 -5.45 11.40 -4.98
N ASP A 61 -5.94 12.57 -4.59
CA ASP A 61 -5.17 13.81 -4.60
C ASP A 61 -3.92 13.69 -3.73
N GLY A 62 -2.77 14.06 -4.29
CA GLY A 62 -1.47 13.93 -3.62
C GLY A 62 -0.72 12.62 -3.91
N TRP A 63 -1.31 11.67 -4.66
CA TRP A 63 -0.62 10.42 -5.01
C TRP A 63 0.68 10.68 -5.78
N LYS A 64 0.65 11.59 -6.76
CA LYS A 64 1.81 11.86 -7.62
C LYS A 64 2.97 12.45 -6.82
N GLU A 65 2.67 13.40 -5.94
CA GLU A 65 3.62 14.07 -5.05
C GLU A 65 4.21 13.11 -4.03
N PHE A 66 3.38 12.23 -3.46
CA PHE A 66 3.83 11.14 -2.60
C PHE A 66 4.74 10.18 -3.37
N TYR A 67 4.32 9.73 -4.55
CA TYR A 67 5.05 8.73 -5.33
C TYR A 67 6.43 9.22 -5.78
N GLN A 68 6.55 10.51 -6.12
CA GLN A 68 7.85 11.13 -6.44
C GLN A 68 8.84 11.10 -5.28
N GLN A 69 8.36 11.20 -4.03
CA GLN A 69 9.20 11.12 -2.84
C GLN A 69 9.51 9.67 -2.46
N PHE A 70 8.57 8.77 -2.69
CA PHE A 70 8.70 7.36 -2.33
C PHE A 70 9.58 6.58 -3.31
N ILE A 71 9.45 6.81 -4.63
CA ILE A 71 10.12 5.99 -5.65
C ILE A 71 11.66 5.91 -5.49
N PRO A 72 12.41 6.96 -5.11
CA PRO A 72 13.85 6.87 -4.93
C PRO A 72 14.26 6.02 -3.71
N LEU A 73 13.33 5.76 -2.79
CA LEU A 73 13.52 4.91 -1.61
C LEU A 73 13.19 3.44 -1.89
N CYS A 74 12.65 3.14 -3.08
CA CYS A 74 12.21 1.80 -3.48
C CYS A 74 13.24 1.17 -4.41
N GLU A 75 13.98 0.20 -3.91
CA GLU A 75 14.95 -0.58 -4.72
C GLU A 75 14.25 -1.61 -5.61
N PHE A 76 13.18 -2.23 -5.10
CA PHE A 76 12.41 -3.25 -5.78
C PHE A 76 10.98 -3.29 -5.23
N SER A 77 10.00 -3.63 -6.07
CA SER A 77 8.64 -3.92 -5.63
C SER A 77 8.08 -5.13 -6.37
N GLU A 78 7.39 -5.99 -5.64
CA GLU A 78 6.58 -7.06 -6.20
C GLU A 78 5.14 -6.95 -5.70
N ARG A 79 4.22 -7.60 -6.42
CA ARG A 79 2.81 -7.63 -6.05
C ARG A 79 2.26 -9.03 -6.21
N THR A 80 1.66 -9.52 -5.14
CA THR A 80 0.96 -10.80 -5.11
C THR A 80 -0.52 -10.56 -4.90
N GLN A 81 -1.35 -11.18 -5.74
CA GLN A 81 -2.81 -11.19 -5.58
C GLN A 81 -3.21 -12.55 -5.03
N TYR A 82 -4.02 -12.57 -3.98
CA TYR A 82 -4.54 -13.79 -3.39
C TYR A 82 -5.99 -13.60 -2.97
N LYS A 83 -6.73 -14.71 -2.91
CA LYS A 83 -8.03 -14.78 -2.26
C LYS A 83 -7.81 -15.23 -0.83
N LEU A 84 -8.39 -14.52 0.12
CA LEU A 84 -8.44 -15.00 1.50
C LEU A 84 -9.62 -15.97 1.60
N GLU A 85 -9.34 -17.24 1.84
CA GLU A 85 -10.35 -18.24 2.21
C GLU A 85 -10.17 -18.49 3.71
N ILE A 86 -11.10 -17.95 4.52
CA ILE A 86 -11.14 -18.22 5.96
C ILE A 86 -12.07 -19.40 6.14
N ASP A 87 -11.50 -20.59 6.30
CA ASP A 87 -12.25 -21.74 6.81
C ASP A 87 -12.45 -21.54 8.32
N PHE A 88 -13.70 -21.60 8.77
CA PHE A 88 -14.08 -21.54 10.18
C PHE A 88 -14.27 -22.94 10.76
#